data_AF-A0A9X0WDR5-F1
#
_entry.id   AF-A0A9X0WDR5-F1
#
_cell.length_a   1.000
_cell.length_b   1.000
_cell.length_c   1.000
_cell.angle_alpha   90.00
_cell.angle_beta   90.00
_cell.angle_gamma   90.00
#
_symmetry.space_group_name_H-M   'P 1'
#
loop_
_entity.id
_entity.type
_entity.pdbx_description
1 polymer ?
#
loop_
_entity_poly.entity_id
_entity_poly.type
_entity_poly.pdbx_seq_one_letter_code
_entity_poly.pdbx_strand_id
1 'polypeptide(L)'
;MKPCAGLTNNRKHGDFSDCGPAIKACKRIVDEFLESSHQEGMTAEALYETYKMFGDDPWIEGGGFSAWSYAKKRCKVLCAGDEDAPPE
;
A
#
# COMPACT_ATOMS: atom_id res chain seq x y z
N MET A 1 13.52 -11.31 -22.60
CA MET A 1 13.11 -10.74 -21.29
C MET A 1 11.81 -11.40 -20.87
N LYS A 2 11.68 -11.82 -19.61
CA LYS A 2 10.43 -12.37 -19.08
C LYS A 2 9.49 -11.22 -18.70
N PRO A 3 8.21 -11.24 -19.09
CA PRO A 3 7.29 -10.16 -18.76
C PRO A 3 6.95 -10.16 -17.25
N CYS A 4 6.94 -8.96 -16.65
CA CYS A 4 6.47 -8.75 -15.29
C CYS A 4 4.93 -8.66 -15.33
N ALA A 5 4.23 -9.74 -15.02
CA ALA A 5 2.78 -9.70 -14.88
C ALA A 5 2.41 -9.05 -13.54
N GLY A 6 1.76 -7.87 -13.59
CA GLY A 6 1.15 -7.26 -12.41
C GLY A 6 -0.19 -7.95 -12.12
N LEU A 7 -0.27 -8.71 -11.03
CA LEU A 7 -1.51 -9.31 -10.55
C LEU A 7 -2.09 -8.44 -9.43
N THR A 8 -3.27 -7.88 -9.65
CA THR A 8 -4.16 -7.52 -8.54
C THR A 8 -5.43 -8.35 -8.65
N ASN A 9 -6.06 -8.63 -7.50
CA ASN A 9 -6.97 -9.74 -7.19
C ASN A 9 -8.26 -9.86 -8.05
N ASN A 10 -8.44 -9.08 -9.13
CA ASN A 10 -9.50 -9.33 -10.11
C ASN A 10 -9.35 -8.64 -11.49
N ARG A 11 -8.17 -8.13 -11.86
CA ARG A 11 -7.95 -7.60 -13.22
C ARG A 11 -6.55 -7.94 -13.70
N LYS A 12 -6.46 -8.73 -14.77
CA LYS A 12 -5.28 -8.75 -15.62
C LYS A 12 -5.15 -7.37 -16.28
N HIS A 13 -4.48 -6.41 -15.63
CA HIS A 13 -3.93 -5.28 -16.37
C HIS A 13 -2.76 -5.81 -17.17
N GLY A 14 -2.80 -5.60 -18.49
CA GLY A 14 -2.02 -6.33 -19.50
C GLY A 14 -0.51 -6.43 -19.27
N ASP A 15 0.12 -7.28 -20.08
CA ASP A 15 1.56 -7.55 -20.08
C ASP A 15 2.38 -6.25 -19.98
N PHE A 16 2.97 -5.99 -18.82
CA PHE A 16 3.89 -4.87 -18.65
C PHE A 16 5.28 -5.41 -18.95
N SER A 17 5.89 -4.91 -20.03
CA SER A 17 7.30 -5.20 -20.35
C SER A 17 8.27 -4.64 -19.28
N ASP A 18 7.77 -3.82 -18.34
CA ASP A 18 8.55 -3.16 -17.30
C ASP A 18 7.85 -3.24 -15.94
N CYS A 19 8.59 -3.66 -14.90
CA CYS A 19 8.09 -3.78 -13.53
C CYS A 19 7.84 -2.39 -12.87
N GLY A 20 8.38 -1.30 -13.42
CA GLY A 20 8.23 0.06 -12.88
C GLY A 20 6.78 0.55 -12.75
N PRO A 21 5.97 0.57 -13.83
CA PRO A 21 4.56 0.98 -13.78
C PRO A 21 3.71 0.08 -12.87
N ALA A 22 3.99 -1.22 -12.83
CA ALA A 22 3.31 -2.16 -11.93
C ALA A 22 3.52 -1.77 -10.45
N ILE A 23 4.77 -1.49 -10.04
CA ILE A 23 5.07 -1.03 -8.67
C ILE A 23 4.33 0.26 -8.35
N LYS A 24 4.27 1.20 -9.30
CA LYS A 24 3.56 2.48 -9.09
C LYS A 24 2.05 2.25 -8.90
N ALA A 25 1.45 1.34 -9.66
CA ALA A 25 0.03 0.99 -9.51
C ALA A 25 -0.24 0.31 -8.17
N CYS A 26 0.58 -0.67 -7.76
CA CYS A 26 0.44 -1.33 -6.46
C CYS A 26 0.56 -0.33 -5.30
N LYS A 27 1.57 0.56 -5.34
CA LYS A 27 1.74 1.62 -4.33
C LYS A 27 0.51 2.52 -4.24
N ARG A 28 -0.06 2.90 -5.39
CA ARG A 28 -1.24 3.78 -5.44
C ARG A 28 -2.47 3.13 -4.82
N ILE A 29 -2.71 1.84 -5.06
CA ILE A 29 -3.83 1.10 -4.45
C ILE A 29 -3.70 1.10 -2.92
N VAL A 30 -2.49 0.86 -2.41
CA VAL A 30 -2.21 0.91 -0.98
C VAL A 30 -2.42 2.32 -0.44
N ASP A 31 -1.93 3.34 -1.14
CA ASP A 31 -2.08 4.75 -0.72
C ASP A 31 -3.55 5.14 -0.61
N GLU A 32 -4.34 4.90 -1.66
CA GLU A 32 -5.77 5.23 -1.69
C GLU A 32 -6.54 4.52 -0.57
N PHE A 33 -6.21 3.25 -0.27
CA PHE A 33 -6.82 2.55 0.86
C PHE A 33 -6.44 3.17 2.21
N LEU A 34 -5.15 3.46 2.40
CA LEU A 34 -4.64 4.01 3.66
C LEU A 34 -5.17 5.42 3.90
N GLU A 35 -5.20 6.28 2.88
CA GLU A 35 -5.77 7.62 2.97
C GLU A 35 -7.28 7.58 3.23
N SER A 36 -8.01 6.67 2.58
CA SER A 36 -9.45 6.51 2.82
C SER A 36 -9.78 5.89 4.19
N SER A 37 -8.88 5.09 4.75
CA SER A 37 -9.05 4.45 6.06
C SER A 37 -8.43 5.26 7.20
N HIS A 38 -7.58 6.23 6.90
CA HIS A 38 -6.95 7.11 7.87
C HIS A 38 -7.99 8.04 8.48
N GLN A 39 -7.98 8.11 9.80
CA GLN A 39 -8.84 9.01 10.57
C GLN A 39 -7.94 9.89 11.45
N GLU A 40 -8.33 11.14 11.66
CA GLU A 40 -7.64 12.07 12.55
C GLU A 40 -7.54 11.45 13.96
N GLY A 41 -6.33 11.44 14.54
CA GLY A 41 -6.04 10.77 15.81
C GLY A 41 -5.86 9.24 15.75
N MET A 42 -5.88 8.62 14.56
CA MET A 42 -5.58 7.19 14.40
C MET A 42 -4.07 6.91 14.48
N THR A 43 -3.68 5.82 15.14
CA THR A 43 -2.28 5.39 15.17
C THR A 43 -1.91 4.62 13.90
N ALA A 44 -0.63 4.71 13.52
CA ALA A 44 -0.09 3.97 12.38
C ALA A 44 -0.31 2.46 12.48
N GLU A 45 -0.33 1.92 13.70
CA GLU A 45 -0.59 0.50 13.97
C GLU A 45 -2.04 0.13 13.69
N ALA A 46 -3.00 0.94 14.17
CA ALA A 46 -4.42 0.70 13.91
C ALA A 46 -4.73 0.78 12.41
N LEU A 47 -4.16 1.76 11.70
CA LEU A 47 -4.33 1.87 10.25
C LEU A 47 -3.72 0.66 9.52
N TYR A 48 -2.53 0.21 9.94
CA TYR A 48 -1.89 -0.98 9.38
C TYR A 48 -2.67 -2.27 9.68
N GLU A 49 -3.27 -2.40 10.86
CA GLU A 49 -4.16 -3.51 11.20
C GLU A 49 -5.40 -3.55 10.29
N THR A 50 -6.04 -2.39 10.09
CA THR A 50 -7.16 -2.26 9.14
C THR A 50 -6.75 -2.67 7.74
N TYR A 51 -5.57 -2.24 7.29
CA TYR A 51 -5.02 -2.65 5.99
C TYR A 51 -4.74 -4.16 5.92
N LYS A 52 -4.26 -4.81 6.98
CA LYS A 52 -4.08 -6.27 6.98
C LYS A 52 -5.42 -7.03 6.92
N MET A 53 -6.49 -6.48 7.50
CA MET A 53 -7.79 -7.14 7.58
C MET A 53 -8.67 -6.89 6.35
N PHE A 54 -8.66 -5.67 5.83
CA PHE A 54 -9.55 -5.21 4.77
C PHE A 54 -8.84 -4.69 3.52
N GLY A 55 -7.53 -4.46 3.60
CA GLY A 55 -6.74 -3.94 2.50
C GLY A 55 -6.45 -4.98 1.43
N ASP A 56 -6.32 -4.51 0.20
CA ASP A 56 -5.87 -5.32 -0.92
C ASP A 56 -4.37 -5.59 -0.79
N ASP A 57 -3.92 -6.81 -1.13
CA ASP A 57 -2.50 -7.20 -1.17
C ASP A 57 -1.98 -7.26 -2.62
N PRO A 58 -1.65 -6.10 -3.22
CA PRO A 58 -1.12 -6.07 -4.58
C PRO A 58 0.36 -6.49 -4.57
N TRP A 59 0.65 -7.61 -5.23
CA TRP A 59 2.01 -8.15 -5.35
C TRP A 59 2.44 -8.21 -6.81
N ILE A 60 3.74 -8.25 -7.05
CA ILE A 60 4.32 -8.26 -8.40
C ILE A 60 5.17 -9.50 -8.55
N GLU A 61 4.86 -10.35 -9.54
CA GLU A 61 5.73 -11.47 -9.89
C GLU A 61 7.06 -10.95 -10.45
N GLY A 62 8.17 -11.35 -9.80
CA GLY A 62 9.53 -11.02 -10.26
C GLY A 62 10.01 -9.60 -9.91
N GLY A 63 9.16 -8.75 -9.36
CA GLY A 63 9.54 -7.47 -8.77
C GLY A 63 9.41 -7.60 -7.25
N GLY A 64 10.50 -7.49 -6.49
CA GLY A 64 10.53 -7.67 -5.02
C GLY A 64 9.76 -6.62 -4.21
N PHE A 65 8.54 -6.29 -4.62
CA PHE A 65 7.63 -5.36 -3.97
C PHE A 65 6.67 -6.14 -3.07
N SER A 66 6.66 -5.78 -1.79
CA SER A 66 5.69 -6.27 -0.82
C SER A 66 4.79 -5.12 -0.39
N ALA A 67 3.49 -5.24 -0.67
CA ALA A 67 2.52 -4.22 -0.33
C ALA A 67 2.47 -3.96 1.18
N TRP A 68 2.54 -5.01 2.00
CA TRP A 68 2.56 -4.88 3.47
C TRP A 68 3.74 -4.05 3.99
N SER A 69 4.94 -4.28 3.45
CA SER A 69 6.15 -3.54 3.82
C SER A 69 6.03 -2.06 3.43
N TYR A 70 5.38 -1.78 2.29
CA TYR A 70 5.10 -0.42 1.86
C TYR A 70 4.03 0.25 2.73
N ALA A 71 2.91 -0.45 2.98
CA ALA A 71 1.81 0.03 3.80
C ALA A 71 2.29 0.41 5.21
N LYS A 72 3.07 -0.45 5.87
CA LYS A 72 3.63 -0.18 7.20
C LYS A 72 4.44 1.11 7.25
N LYS A 73 5.25 1.39 6.22
CA LYS A 73 6.01 2.65 6.12
C LYS A 73 5.08 3.82 5.91
N ARG A 74 4.06 3.66 5.07
CA ARG A 74 3.12 4.73 4.73
C ARG A 74 2.20 5.10 5.88
N CYS A 75 1.69 4.14 6.65
CA CYS A 75 0.94 4.39 7.88
C CYS A 75 1.73 5.27 8.86
N LYS A 76 3.03 4.99 9.02
CA LYS A 76 3.90 5.82 9.87
C LYS A 76 4.01 7.25 9.37
N VAL A 77 4.10 7.46 8.06
CA VAL A 77 4.20 8.80 7.46
C VAL A 77 2.87 9.56 7.59
N LEU A 78 1.74 8.89 7.38
CA LEU A 78 0.41 9.49 7.52
C LEU A 78 0.16 9.90 8.98
N CYS A 79 0.36 9.00 9.93
CA CYS A 79 0.10 9.30 11.34
C CYS A 79 1.19 10.14 12.02
N ALA A 80 2.42 10.19 11.50
CA ALA A 80 3.46 11.12 12.00
C ALA A 80 3.21 12.57 11.55
N GLY A 81 2.34 12.80 10.56
CA GLY A 81 1.89 14.13 10.17
C GLY A 81 0.87 14.74 11.14
N ASP A 82 0.24 13.91 11.98
CA ASP A 82 -0.74 14.28 13.01
C ASP A 82 -0.06 14.55 14.37
N GLU A 83 1.26 14.74 14.40
CA GLU A 83 2.01 15.08 15.61
C GLU A 83 1.81 16.57 15.99
N ASP A 84 0.54 16.93 16.25
CA ASP A 84 0.11 17.95 17.20
C ASP A 84 -1.11 17.41 17.98
N ALA A 85 -0.90 16.39 18.79
CA ALA A 85 -1.74 16.10 19.95
C ALA A 85 -1.01 15.19 20.94
N PRO A 86 -0.24 15.75 21.90
CA PRO A 86 -0.04 15.07 23.17
C PRO A 86 -1.33 15.18 23.98
N PRO A 87 -1.82 14.06 24.55
CA PRO A 87 -2.20 14.15 25.96
C PRO A 87 -1.78 12.92 26.78
N GLU A 88 -1.05 13.26 27.86
CA GLU A 88 -0.86 12.64 29.20
C GLU A 88 -0.37 11.20 29.36
#